data_AF-A0A1G2ZJP5-F1
#
_entry.id   AF-A0A1G2ZJP5-F1
#
_cell.length_a   1.000
_cell.length_b   1.000
_cell.length_c   1.000
_cell.angle_alpha   90.00
_cell.angle_beta   90.00
_cell.angle_gamma   90.00
#
_symmetry.space_group_name_H-M   'P 1'
#
loop_
_entity.id
_entity.type
_entity.pdbx_description
1 polymer ?
#
loop_
_entity_poly.entity_id
_entity_poly.type
_entity_poly.pdbx_seq_one_letter_code
_entity_poly.pdbx_strand_id
1 'polypeptide(L)'
;MTRGEVNMRKDRPQTTDYRLQTIDNRQQKNSLESGVWSLESEKGMVLIVSLLLLLVATVVGITALSTSTTKVMITGNQRLSEVNFSHADGGVSVSVPIIKTTWDDINFGTATSSVYAGIIMDNFSDDPAQDADINDIQYLDLAGTTTISIDIDLLYEDQPPGCGMKFATGGEGSGSVCVDKYYRVNSNSAGPVGSVAGVGALYRYVLR
;
A
#
# COMPACT_ATOMS: atom_id res chain seq x y z
N MET A 1 -38.83 -122.08 -17.76
CA MET A 1 -38.24 -121.20 -18.80
C MET A 1 -38.62 -119.77 -18.44
N THR A 2 -37.81 -119.08 -17.64
CA THR A 2 -36.71 -118.14 -18.01
C THR A 2 -37.17 -116.68 -18.07
N ARG A 3 -37.08 -116.03 -16.90
CA ARG A 3 -36.45 -114.73 -16.57
C ARG A 3 -36.14 -113.77 -17.74
N GLY A 4 -36.63 -112.52 -17.63
CA GLY A 4 -36.21 -111.36 -18.43
C GLY A 4 -35.99 -110.16 -17.51
N GLU A 5 -34.94 -109.40 -17.78
CA GLU A 5 -34.13 -108.64 -16.83
C GLU A 5 -34.61 -107.21 -16.51
N VAL A 6 -34.20 -106.75 -15.32
CA VAL A 6 -34.39 -105.42 -14.74
C VAL A 6 -33.37 -104.44 -15.36
N ASN A 7 -33.86 -103.35 -15.96
CA ASN A 7 -33.03 -102.29 -16.51
C ASN A 7 -32.90 -101.12 -15.50
N MET A 8 -31.97 -101.25 -14.54
CA MET A 8 -31.58 -100.15 -13.65
C MET A 8 -30.48 -99.32 -14.31
N ARG A 9 -30.82 -98.11 -14.75
CA ARG A 9 -29.82 -97.08 -15.04
C ARG A 9 -29.14 -96.69 -13.73
N LYS A 10 -27.90 -97.14 -13.57
CA LYS A 10 -27.02 -96.86 -12.44
C LYS A 10 -26.49 -95.43 -12.56
N ASP A 11 -26.97 -94.55 -11.69
CA ASP A 11 -26.36 -93.25 -11.45
C ASP A 11 -24.87 -93.43 -11.13
N ARG A 12 -24.02 -92.76 -11.91
CA ARG A 12 -22.58 -92.74 -11.66
C ARG A 12 -22.33 -91.92 -10.39
N PRO A 13 -21.54 -92.41 -9.42
CA PRO A 13 -21.22 -91.65 -8.23
C PRO A 13 -20.34 -90.45 -8.61
N GLN A 14 -20.71 -89.28 -8.07
CA GLN A 14 -20.12 -87.96 -8.24
C GLN A 14 -18.71 -87.87 -7.64
N THR A 15 -17.75 -88.63 -8.19
CA THR A 15 -16.41 -88.73 -7.59
C THR A 15 -15.33 -87.84 -8.21
N THR A 16 -15.63 -87.21 -9.32
CA THR A 16 -14.68 -86.37 -10.06
C THR A 16 -14.87 -84.89 -9.77
N ASP A 17 -16.08 -84.46 -9.40
CA ASP A 17 -16.42 -83.05 -9.22
C ASP A 17 -15.88 -82.47 -7.92
N TYR A 18 -15.75 -83.26 -6.84
CA TYR A 18 -15.22 -82.77 -5.57
C TYR A 18 -13.73 -82.39 -5.65
N ARG A 19 -12.93 -83.05 -6.49
CA ARG A 19 -11.50 -82.70 -6.64
C ARG A 19 -11.33 -81.44 -7.47
N LEU A 20 -12.19 -81.22 -8.47
CA LEU A 20 -12.17 -80.02 -9.30
C LEU A 20 -12.64 -78.80 -8.51
N GLN A 21 -13.76 -78.90 -7.78
CA GLN A 21 -14.24 -77.84 -6.88
C GLN A 21 -13.20 -77.44 -5.83
N THR A 22 -12.45 -78.39 -5.27
CA THR A 22 -11.42 -78.08 -4.25
C THR A 22 -10.15 -77.48 -4.84
N ILE A 23 -9.90 -77.62 -6.14
CA ILE A 23 -8.78 -76.94 -6.83
C ILE A 23 -9.20 -75.52 -7.18
N ASP A 24 -10.40 -75.32 -7.72
CA ASP A 24 -10.93 -73.99 -8.07
C ASP A 24 -11.04 -73.08 -6.84
N ASN A 25 -11.55 -73.60 -5.72
CA ASN A 25 -11.63 -72.87 -4.46
C ASN A 25 -10.25 -72.47 -3.91
N ARG A 26 -9.22 -73.29 -4.13
CA ARG A 26 -7.83 -72.95 -3.72
C ARG A 26 -7.21 -71.89 -4.62
N GLN A 27 -7.47 -71.93 -5.92
CA GLN A 27 -7.00 -70.92 -6.87
C GLN A 27 -7.67 -69.56 -6.60
N GLN A 28 -8.99 -69.55 -6.34
CA GLN A 28 -9.70 -68.33 -5.94
C GLN A 28 -9.14 -67.75 -4.64
N LYS A 29 -8.96 -68.58 -3.60
CA LYS A 29 -8.41 -68.12 -2.32
C LYS A 29 -7.02 -67.51 -2.48
N ASN A 30 -6.14 -68.15 -3.25
CA ASN A 30 -4.79 -67.61 -3.49
C ASN A 30 -4.81 -66.30 -4.31
N SER A 31 -5.74 -66.14 -5.26
CA SER A 31 -5.89 -64.88 -6.01
C SER A 31 -6.41 -63.74 -5.13
N LEU A 32 -7.35 -64.03 -4.23
CA LEU A 32 -7.91 -63.07 -3.29
C LEU A 32 -6.86 -62.65 -2.25
N GLU A 33 -6.09 -63.60 -1.72
CA GLU A 33 -4.99 -63.29 -0.82
C GLU A 33 -3.94 -62.42 -1.53
N SER A 34 -3.54 -62.75 -2.77
CA SER A 34 -2.59 -61.92 -3.54
C SER A 34 -3.08 -60.49 -3.78
N GLY A 35 -4.39 -60.29 -3.99
CA GLY A 35 -5.01 -58.97 -4.09
C GLY A 35 -5.05 -58.22 -2.76
N VAL A 36 -5.28 -58.92 -1.64
CA VAL A 36 -5.25 -58.33 -0.28
C VAL A 36 -3.84 -57.86 0.09
N TRP A 37 -2.80 -58.66 -0.18
CA TRP A 37 -1.41 -58.24 0.05
C TRP A 37 -1.01 -57.04 -0.84
N SER A 38 -1.58 -56.90 -2.05
CA SER A 38 -1.38 -55.73 -2.92
C SER A 38 -2.02 -54.46 -2.34
N LEU A 39 -3.28 -54.56 -1.89
CA LEU A 39 -4.04 -53.44 -1.30
C LEU A 39 -3.42 -52.92 0.00
N GLU A 40 -2.84 -53.81 0.83
CA GLU A 40 -2.15 -53.43 2.06
C GLU A 40 -0.88 -52.61 1.78
N SER A 41 -0.15 -52.95 0.70
CA SER A 41 1.07 -52.25 0.28
C SER A 41 0.80 -50.88 -0.35
N GLU A 42 -0.33 -50.74 -1.03
CA GLU A 42 -0.76 -49.49 -1.67
C GLU A 42 -1.15 -48.41 -0.63
N LYS A 43 -1.71 -48.81 0.52
CA LYS A 43 -2.05 -47.87 1.61
C LYS A 43 -0.85 -47.09 2.14
N GLY A 44 0.30 -47.74 2.28
CA GLY A 44 1.53 -47.07 2.74
C GLY A 44 2.07 -46.07 1.70
N MET A 45 2.01 -46.44 0.43
CA MET A 45 2.45 -45.59 -0.67
C MET A 45 1.56 -44.35 -0.82
N VAL A 46 0.23 -44.50 -0.65
CA VAL A 46 -0.73 -43.38 -0.64
C VAL A 46 -0.46 -42.41 0.51
N LEU A 47 -0.06 -42.90 1.69
CA LEU A 47 0.31 -42.03 2.82
C LEU A 47 1.56 -41.19 2.49
N ILE A 48 2.58 -41.79 1.88
CA ILE A 48 3.82 -41.10 1.50
C ILE A 48 3.55 -40.06 0.41
N VAL A 49 2.77 -40.42 -0.61
CA VAL A 49 2.41 -39.50 -1.70
C VAL A 49 1.55 -38.35 -1.19
N SER A 50 0.57 -38.61 -0.32
CA SER A 50 -0.24 -37.54 0.27
C SER A 50 0.58 -36.61 1.17
N LEU A 51 1.54 -37.14 1.94
CA LEU A 51 2.48 -36.34 2.72
C LEU A 51 3.37 -35.48 1.82
N LEU A 52 3.89 -36.03 0.73
CA LEU A 52 4.71 -35.29 -0.24
C LEU A 52 3.89 -34.19 -0.93
N LEU A 53 2.67 -34.49 -1.34
CA LEU A 53 1.77 -33.50 -1.95
C LEU A 53 1.40 -32.38 -0.97
N LEU A 54 1.14 -32.73 0.29
CA LEU A 54 0.86 -31.76 1.34
C LEU A 54 2.10 -30.91 1.65
N LEU A 55 3.31 -31.49 1.65
CA LEU A 55 4.56 -30.77 1.83
C LEU A 55 4.83 -29.79 0.67
N VAL A 56 4.58 -30.20 -0.58
CA VAL A 56 4.70 -29.29 -1.72
C VAL A 56 3.67 -28.16 -1.61
N ALA A 57 2.41 -28.48 -1.26
CA ALA A 57 1.36 -27.48 -1.08
C ALA A 57 1.67 -26.48 0.03
N THR A 58 2.26 -26.92 1.16
CA THR A 58 2.64 -26.02 2.26
C THR A 58 3.80 -25.11 1.87
N VAL A 59 4.81 -25.61 1.16
CA VAL A 59 5.92 -24.77 0.65
C VAL A 59 5.37 -23.69 -0.29
N VAL A 60 4.51 -24.05 -1.23
CA VAL A 60 3.86 -23.07 -2.12
C VAL A 60 3.01 -22.09 -1.32
N GLY A 61 2.23 -22.57 -0.35
CA GLY A 61 1.43 -21.72 0.54
C GLY A 61 2.26 -20.69 1.31
N ILE A 62 3.39 -21.09 1.87
CA ILE A 62 4.30 -20.19 2.60
C ILE A 62 4.87 -19.13 1.65
N THR A 63 5.32 -19.51 0.45
CA THR A 63 5.86 -18.53 -0.52
C THR A 63 4.81 -17.51 -0.97
N ALA A 64 3.55 -17.95 -1.16
CA ALA A 64 2.44 -17.08 -1.49
C ALA A 64 2.10 -16.10 -0.34
N LEU A 65 2.10 -16.59 0.91
CA LEU A 65 1.87 -15.76 2.10
C LEU A 65 2.98 -14.73 2.29
N SER A 66 4.25 -15.13 2.15
CA SER A 66 5.40 -14.22 2.25
C SER A 66 5.33 -13.11 1.20
N THR A 67 4.93 -13.43 -0.03
CA THR A 67 4.75 -12.43 -1.08
C THR A 67 3.62 -11.46 -0.75
N SER A 68 2.55 -11.94 -0.13
CA SER A 68 1.39 -11.13 0.25
C SER A 68 1.71 -10.16 1.38
N THR A 69 2.44 -10.59 2.41
CA THR A 69 2.84 -9.71 3.52
C THR A 69 3.78 -8.61 3.04
N THR A 70 4.77 -8.93 2.20
CA THR A 70 5.66 -7.93 1.61
C THR A 70 4.90 -6.92 0.76
N LYS A 71 3.95 -7.35 -0.08
CA LYS A 71 3.11 -6.44 -0.88
C LYS A 71 2.28 -5.51 -0.01
N VAL A 72 1.70 -6.00 1.09
CA VAL A 72 0.94 -5.18 2.02
C VAL A 72 1.83 -4.12 2.69
N MET A 73 3.05 -4.49 3.09
CA MET A 73 4.01 -3.53 3.66
C MET A 73 4.41 -2.45 2.64
N ILE A 74 4.72 -2.84 1.41
CA ILE A 74 5.05 -1.90 0.32
C ILE A 74 3.86 -0.95 0.07
N THR A 75 2.66 -1.51 -0.06
CA THR A 75 1.43 -0.74 -0.33
C THR A 75 1.11 0.20 0.83
N GLY A 76 1.32 -0.23 2.07
CA GLY A 76 1.14 0.61 3.26
C GLY A 76 2.07 1.81 3.23
N ASN A 77 3.37 1.60 2.94
CA ASN A 77 4.33 2.69 2.84
C ASN A 77 4.03 3.63 1.66
N GLN A 78 3.67 3.09 0.49
CA GLN A 78 3.29 3.87 -0.67
C GLN A 78 2.06 4.75 -0.37
N ARG A 79 1.05 4.20 0.30
CA ARG A 79 -0.13 4.94 0.73
C ARG A 79 0.21 6.08 1.70
N LEU A 80 1.08 5.83 2.68
CA LEU A 80 1.53 6.88 3.60
C LEU A 80 2.26 8.00 2.86
N SER A 81 3.11 7.65 1.90
CA SER A 81 3.80 8.64 1.05
C SER A 81 2.82 9.48 0.24
N GLU A 82 1.77 8.88 -0.32
CA GLU A 82 0.77 9.56 -1.14
C GLU A 82 -0.12 10.49 -0.29
N VAL A 83 -0.51 10.05 0.91
CA VAL A 83 -1.23 10.89 1.87
C VAL A 83 -0.36 12.09 2.29
N ASN A 84 0.90 11.86 2.63
CA ASN A 84 1.81 12.93 3.02
C ASN A 84 2.07 13.91 1.86
N PHE A 85 2.19 13.41 0.63
CA PHE A 85 2.31 14.27 -0.55
C PHE A 85 1.05 15.14 -0.72
N SER A 86 -0.14 14.55 -0.59
CA SER A 86 -1.40 15.30 -0.64
C SER A 86 -1.49 16.37 0.46
N HIS A 87 -0.97 16.09 1.65
CA HIS A 87 -0.92 17.07 2.75
C HIS A 87 0.06 18.20 2.47
N ALA A 88 1.25 17.90 1.91
CA ALA A 88 2.23 18.91 1.51
C ALA A 88 1.71 19.80 0.36
N ASP A 89 1.00 19.23 -0.62
CA ASP A 89 0.36 20.00 -1.69
C ASP A 89 -0.74 20.93 -1.15
N GLY A 90 -1.49 20.46 -0.16
CA GLY A 90 -2.43 21.29 0.60
C GLY A 90 -1.73 22.46 1.29
N GLY A 91 -0.54 22.26 1.85
CA GLY A 91 0.26 23.30 2.49
C GLY A 91 0.70 24.40 1.51
N VAL A 92 1.14 24.02 0.31
CA VAL A 92 1.44 24.97 -0.77
C VAL A 92 0.20 25.76 -1.21
N SER A 93 -0.99 25.17 -1.15
CA SER A 93 -2.24 25.88 -1.47
C SER A 93 -2.62 26.93 -0.43
N VAL A 94 -2.21 26.74 0.84
CA VAL A 94 -2.45 27.66 1.95
C VAL A 94 -1.53 28.89 1.88
N SER A 95 -0.36 28.80 1.25
CA SER A 95 0.57 29.95 1.16
C SER A 95 0.07 31.06 0.23
N VAL A 96 -0.67 30.73 -0.83
CA VAL A 96 -1.19 31.72 -1.80
C VAL A 96 -2.02 32.84 -1.15
N PRO A 97 -3.07 32.54 -0.35
CA PRO A 97 -3.82 33.60 0.33
C PRO A 97 -2.98 34.36 1.34
N ILE A 98 -2.00 33.71 2.00
CA ILE A 98 -1.13 34.33 2.99
C ILE A 98 -0.23 35.38 2.34
N ILE A 99 0.44 35.02 1.25
CA ILE A 99 1.26 35.96 0.45
C ILE A 99 0.42 37.18 0.02
N LYS A 100 -0.83 36.94 -0.40
CA LYS A 100 -1.73 38.04 -0.79
C LYS A 100 -2.08 38.95 0.39
N THR A 101 -2.49 38.38 1.53
CA THR A 101 -2.91 39.16 2.69
C THR A 101 -1.77 39.93 3.34
N THR A 102 -0.55 39.40 3.32
CA THR A 102 0.62 40.12 3.87
C THR A 102 0.89 41.43 3.14
N TRP A 103 0.54 41.51 1.85
CA TRP A 103 0.68 42.76 1.11
C TRP A 103 -0.53 43.69 1.26
N ASP A 104 -1.74 43.14 1.32
CA ASP A 104 -2.96 43.93 1.48
C ASP A 104 -3.09 44.54 2.90
N ASP A 105 -2.55 43.88 3.94
CA ASP A 105 -2.58 44.33 5.34
C ASP A 105 -1.18 44.70 5.88
N ILE A 106 -0.92 46.00 6.08
CA ILE A 106 0.30 46.56 6.72
C ILE A 106 0.44 46.16 8.22
N ASN A 107 -0.55 45.44 8.79
CA ASN A 107 -0.59 45.11 10.21
C ASN A 107 -0.73 43.62 10.50
N PHE A 108 -0.04 42.74 9.75
CA PHE A 108 0.31 41.42 10.30
C PHE A 108 1.53 41.56 11.23
N GLY A 109 1.40 42.43 12.25
CA GLY A 109 2.40 42.58 13.27
C GLY A 109 2.55 41.25 13.98
N THR A 110 3.76 40.67 13.90
CA THR A 110 4.23 39.49 14.63
C THR A 110 3.09 38.71 15.27
N ALA A 111 2.33 37.97 14.46
CA ALA A 111 1.22 37.17 14.94
C ALA A 111 1.77 36.00 15.76
N THR A 112 2.14 36.29 17.00
CA THR A 112 2.28 35.29 18.04
C THR A 112 0.90 34.68 18.25
N SER A 113 0.69 33.54 17.59
CA SER A 113 -0.44 32.62 17.76
C SER A 113 -1.85 33.10 17.38
N SER A 114 -2.44 32.29 16.49
CA SER A 114 -3.86 31.90 16.45
C SER A 114 -4.89 32.83 15.81
N VAL A 115 -5.17 32.61 14.50
CA VAL A 115 -6.54 32.67 13.96
C VAL A 115 -6.73 31.59 12.87
N TYR A 116 -6.61 30.31 13.25
CA TYR A 116 -7.28 29.13 12.70
C TYR A 116 -6.82 27.99 13.62
N ALA A 117 -7.73 27.17 14.14
CA ALA A 117 -7.55 26.31 15.34
C ALA A 117 -6.49 25.18 15.25
N GLY A 118 -5.26 25.51 14.87
CA GLY A 118 -4.17 24.58 14.61
C GLY A 118 -3.05 25.12 13.71
N ILE A 119 -3.16 26.34 13.16
CA ILE A 119 -2.12 26.97 12.34
C ILE A 119 -1.28 27.91 13.21
N ILE A 120 -0.03 27.53 13.43
CA ILE A 120 1.01 28.36 14.05
C ILE A 120 1.72 29.08 12.89
N MET A 121 1.74 30.41 12.93
CA MET A 121 2.58 31.20 12.03
C MET A 121 3.77 31.69 12.84
N ASP A 122 4.98 31.43 12.35
CA ASP A 122 6.24 31.80 12.98
C ASP A 122 6.99 32.70 12.00
N ASN A 123 6.73 34.01 12.09
CA ASN A 123 7.56 35.06 11.47
C ASN A 123 7.74 35.02 9.95
N PHE A 124 6.67 34.91 9.17
CA PHE A 124 6.72 35.22 7.73
C PHE A 124 7.33 36.62 7.50
N SER A 125 8.54 36.66 6.95
CA SER A 125 9.35 37.86 6.77
C SER A 125 9.54 38.15 5.29
N ASP A 126 9.13 39.33 4.85
CA ASP A 126 9.35 39.83 3.48
C ASP A 126 10.80 40.37 3.29
N ASP A 127 11.69 40.20 4.29
CA ASP A 127 13.11 40.56 4.23
C ASP A 127 14.00 39.31 4.11
N PRO A 128 14.67 39.09 2.96
CA PRO A 128 15.53 37.93 2.74
C PRO A 128 16.78 37.90 3.64
N ALA A 129 17.09 38.99 4.36
CA ALA A 129 18.18 39.03 5.35
C ALA A 129 17.73 38.65 6.77
N GLN A 130 16.42 38.64 7.04
CA GLN A 130 15.81 38.26 8.32
C GLN A 130 15.14 36.88 8.27
N ASP A 131 14.92 36.36 7.05
CA ASP A 131 14.40 35.02 6.80
C ASP A 131 15.48 33.97 7.16
N ALA A 132 15.40 33.45 8.39
CA ALA A 132 16.13 32.26 8.75
C ALA A 132 15.34 31.08 8.17
N ASP A 133 15.99 30.14 7.45
CA ASP A 133 15.39 28.91 6.84
C ASP A 133 14.58 28.05 7.85
N ILE A 134 13.50 28.61 8.39
CA ILE A 134 12.65 28.17 9.48
C ILE A 134 11.23 28.22 8.93
N ASN A 135 10.41 27.24 9.28
CA ASN A 135 9.06 27.15 8.74
C ASN A 135 8.20 28.34 9.19
N ASP A 136 7.76 29.17 8.25
CA ASP A 136 6.85 30.29 8.49
C ASP A 136 5.48 29.86 9.00
N ILE A 137 5.02 28.67 8.62
CA ILE A 137 3.71 28.16 8.97
C ILE A 137 3.82 26.70 9.35
N GLN A 138 3.17 26.31 10.43
CA GLN A 138 3.06 24.93 10.83
C GLN A 138 1.66 24.61 11.33
N TYR A 139 1.10 23.50 10.87
CA TYR A 139 -0.17 23.00 11.37
C TYR A 139 -0.23 21.47 11.38
N LEU A 140 -1.20 20.93 12.13
CA LEU A 140 -1.49 19.50 12.09
C LEU A 140 -2.67 19.22 11.16
N ASP A 141 -2.69 18.02 10.56
CA ASP A 141 -3.90 17.53 9.91
C ASP A 141 -5.08 17.42 10.89
N LEU A 142 -6.27 17.24 10.34
CA LEU A 142 -7.49 17.14 11.14
C LEU A 142 -7.45 15.97 12.14
N ALA A 143 -6.67 14.92 11.86
CA ALA A 143 -6.48 13.80 12.77
C ALA A 143 -5.43 14.06 13.87
N GLY A 144 -4.65 15.14 13.78
CA GLY A 144 -3.58 15.46 14.73
C GLY A 144 -2.37 14.52 14.65
N THR A 145 -2.17 13.86 13.51
CA THR A 145 -1.17 12.80 13.32
C THR A 145 -0.05 13.18 12.36
N THR A 146 -0.30 14.08 11.41
CA THR A 146 0.70 14.56 10.47
C THR A 146 0.96 16.04 10.71
N THR A 147 2.22 16.43 10.82
CA THR A 147 2.64 17.83 10.89
C THR A 147 2.98 18.33 9.50
N ILE A 148 2.37 19.44 9.10
CA ILE A 148 2.62 20.11 7.83
C ILE A 148 3.33 21.41 8.17
N SER A 149 4.54 21.53 7.65
CA SER A 149 5.39 22.71 7.78
C SER A 149 5.51 23.37 6.42
N ILE A 150 5.38 24.69 6.37
CA ILE A 150 5.49 25.49 5.17
C ILE A 150 6.49 26.60 5.45
N ASP A 151 7.35 26.81 4.48
CA ASP A 151 8.43 27.78 4.42
C ASP A 151 8.23 28.59 3.13
N ILE A 152 8.20 29.90 3.24
CA ILE A 152 7.85 30.87 2.20
C ILE A 152 8.93 31.95 2.17
N ASP A 153 9.90 31.81 1.28
CA ASP A 153 10.95 32.81 1.13
C ASP A 153 10.63 33.83 0.03
N LEU A 154 10.94 35.09 0.27
CA LEU A 154 11.03 36.09 -0.80
C LEU A 154 12.38 35.93 -1.54
N LEU A 155 12.33 35.61 -2.84
CA LEU A 155 13.53 35.44 -3.66
C LEU A 155 14.08 36.78 -4.16
N TYR A 156 13.26 37.53 -4.89
CA TYR A 156 13.62 38.83 -5.43
C TYR A 156 12.39 39.64 -5.81
N GLU A 157 12.58 40.95 -5.90
CA GLU A 157 11.60 41.91 -6.40
C GLU A 157 12.08 42.46 -7.75
N ASP A 158 11.17 42.60 -8.70
CA ASP A 158 11.42 43.19 -10.01
C ASP A 158 10.35 44.25 -10.32
N GLN A 159 10.70 45.21 -11.17
CA GLN A 159 9.76 46.23 -11.62
C GLN A 159 9.28 45.90 -13.05
N PRO A 160 7.99 45.58 -13.26
CA PRO A 160 7.48 45.25 -14.58
C PRO A 160 7.58 46.45 -15.55
N PRO A 161 7.83 46.20 -16.86
CA PRO A 161 7.84 47.25 -17.88
C PRO A 161 6.50 47.97 -17.96
N GLY A 162 6.53 49.31 -18.02
CA GLY A 162 5.33 50.15 -18.19
C GLY A 162 4.77 50.77 -16.91
N CYS A 163 5.41 50.55 -15.76
CA CYS A 163 5.02 51.13 -14.48
C CYS A 163 5.97 52.25 -14.01
N GLY A 164 5.45 53.22 -13.26
CA GLY A 164 6.24 54.32 -12.70
C GLY A 164 7.19 53.83 -11.61
N MET A 165 8.46 54.24 -11.63
CA MET A 165 9.42 53.88 -10.58
C MET A 165 9.09 54.62 -9.28
N LYS A 166 9.25 53.94 -8.14
CA LYS A 166 9.32 54.59 -6.82
C LYS A 166 10.65 55.34 -6.74
N PHE A 167 10.67 56.57 -7.26
CA PHE A 167 11.82 57.44 -7.12
C PHE A 167 11.90 57.93 -5.68
N ALA A 168 12.91 57.42 -4.97
CA ALA A 168 13.59 57.95 -3.79
C ALA A 168 12.82 58.89 -2.83
N THR A 169 12.90 58.55 -1.54
CA THR A 169 12.64 59.36 -0.35
C THR A 169 11.20 59.37 0.16
N GLY A 170 11.05 59.31 1.50
CA GLY A 170 9.78 59.19 2.23
C GLY A 170 8.81 60.36 2.05
N GLY A 171 8.26 60.46 0.85
CA GLY A 171 7.18 61.35 0.46
C GLY A 171 6.20 60.57 -0.40
N GLU A 172 4.93 60.64 -0.02
CA GLU A 172 3.78 60.00 -0.66
C GLU A 172 3.61 60.52 -2.09
N GLY A 173 4.36 59.94 -3.02
CA GLY A 173 4.11 60.07 -4.45
C GLY A 173 2.94 59.16 -4.83
N SER A 174 1.78 59.78 -5.12
CA SER A 174 0.58 59.13 -5.64
C SER A 174 0.81 58.60 -7.07
N GLY A 175 1.47 57.45 -7.19
CA GLY A 175 1.58 56.67 -8.41
C GLY A 175 1.45 55.20 -8.05
N SER A 176 0.56 54.47 -8.75
CA SER A 176 0.39 53.03 -8.53
C SER A 176 1.75 52.33 -8.56
N VAL A 177 2.12 51.76 -7.42
CA VAL A 177 3.35 50.99 -7.25
C VAL A 177 3.11 49.63 -7.90
N CYS A 178 3.64 49.43 -9.11
CA CYS A 178 3.71 48.08 -9.67
C CYS A 178 5.04 47.45 -9.29
N VAL A 179 4.98 46.31 -8.61
CA VAL A 179 6.14 45.49 -8.25
C VAL A 179 5.75 44.04 -8.51
N ASP A 180 6.67 43.30 -9.12
CA ASP A 180 6.62 41.85 -9.20
C ASP A 180 7.47 41.28 -8.06
N LYS A 181 6.88 40.42 -7.23
CA LYS A 181 7.60 39.69 -6.19
C LYS A 181 7.62 38.21 -6.52
N TYR A 182 8.78 37.59 -6.35
CA TYR A 182 8.95 36.15 -6.56
C TYR A 182 9.14 35.47 -5.23
N TYR A 183 8.29 34.50 -4.93
CA TYR A 183 8.31 33.72 -3.70
C TYR A 183 8.66 32.27 -4.00
N ARG A 184 9.50 31.68 -3.16
CA ARG A 184 9.67 30.23 -3.05
C ARG A 184 8.74 29.73 -1.95
N VAL A 185 8.08 28.62 -2.18
CA VAL A 185 7.28 27.97 -1.16
C VAL A 185 7.71 26.52 -1.08
N ASN A 186 8.19 26.09 0.09
CA ASN A 186 8.50 24.72 0.40
C ASN A 186 7.48 24.23 1.44
N SER A 187 6.70 23.20 1.11
CA SER A 187 5.86 22.52 2.09
C SER A 187 6.38 21.11 2.33
N ASN A 188 6.55 20.77 3.61
CA ASN A 188 6.98 19.46 4.06
C ASN A 188 5.95 18.87 5.03
N SER A 189 5.43 17.70 4.69
CA SER A 189 4.53 16.92 5.54
C SER A 189 5.29 15.76 6.16
N ALA A 190 5.24 15.66 7.49
CA ALA A 190 5.76 14.53 8.25
C ALA A 190 4.60 13.79 8.94
N GLY A 191 4.36 12.55 8.53
CA GLY A 191 3.32 11.69 9.06
C GLY A 191 3.84 10.61 10.01
N PRO A 192 2.94 9.76 10.54
CA PRO A 192 3.31 8.65 11.42
C PRO A 192 4.35 7.72 10.79
N VAL A 193 5.12 7.03 11.64
CA VAL A 193 6.12 6.03 11.21
C VAL A 193 7.25 6.63 10.36
N GLY A 194 7.52 7.94 10.51
CA GLY A 194 8.64 8.62 9.85
C GLY A 194 8.46 8.80 8.34
N SER A 195 7.24 8.69 7.82
CA SER A 195 6.95 9.00 6.42
C SER A 195 6.98 10.52 6.23
N VAL A 196 7.74 10.99 5.24
CA VAL A 196 7.91 12.41 4.94
C VAL A 196 7.71 12.62 3.43
N ALA A 197 7.02 13.70 3.07
CA ALA A 197 6.89 14.14 1.68
C ALA A 197 7.01 15.65 1.60
N GLY A 198 7.66 16.15 0.55
CA GLY A 198 7.86 17.57 0.31
C GLY A 198 7.38 18.00 -1.07
N VAL A 199 6.83 19.20 -1.15
CA VAL A 199 6.40 19.87 -2.39
C VAL A 199 6.97 21.28 -2.40
N GLY A 200 7.60 21.65 -3.52
CA GLY A 200 8.11 23.00 -3.74
C GLY A 200 7.37 23.69 -4.87
N ALA A 201 7.08 24.98 -4.70
CA ALA A 201 6.46 25.82 -5.70
C ALA A 201 7.16 27.19 -5.78
N LEU A 202 7.08 27.80 -6.96
CA LEU A 202 7.55 29.16 -7.20
C LEU A 202 6.34 30.00 -7.61
N TYR A 203 6.09 31.07 -6.86
CA TYR A 203 5.00 31.99 -7.12
C TYR A 203 5.53 33.35 -7.56
N ARG A 204 4.80 33.98 -8.47
CA ARG A 204 4.98 35.39 -8.82
C ARG A 204 3.72 36.13 -8.40
N TYR A 205 3.87 37.05 -7.47
CA TYR A 205 2.82 37.99 -7.10
C TYR A 205 3.02 39.29 -7.89
N VAL A 206 1.96 39.76 -8.56
CA VAL A 206 2.00 40.95 -9.41
C VAL A 206 1.10 42.00 -8.79
N LEU A 207 1.70 43.13 -8.40
CA LEU A 207 0.98 44.32 -7.97
C LEU A 207 0.67 45.22 -9.15
N ARG A 208 -0.60 45.59 -9.30
CA ARG A 208 -1.10 46.52 -10.32
C ARG A 208 -2.03 47.54 -9.69
#